data_AF-A0AAU4TJU1-F1
#
_entry.id   AF-A0AAU4TJU1-F1
#
_cell.length_a   1.000
_cell.length_b   1.000
_cell.length_c   1.000
_cell.angle_alpha   90.00
_cell.angle_beta   90.00
_cell.angle_gamma   90.00
#
_symmetry.space_group_name_H-M   'P 1'
#
loop_
_entity.id
_entity.type
_entity.pdbx_description
1 polymer ?
#
loop_
_entity_poly.entity_id
_entity_poly.type
_entity_poly.pdbx_seq_one_letter_code
_entity_poly.pdbx_strand_id
1 'polypeptide(L)'
;MADTGKATRRPRQLNELEDMYDFLDEVRRRPGMWVRGRSLLHLESMLMGYTAALGVHGINENCNLRAGSQGPFAQWLWNRLGMAYPSSLGWAVEIERRAEQTDVPAIEMFFDLLDEFRGTAHQSQDDAKPKRH
;
A
#
# COMPACT_ATOMS: atom_id res chain seq x y z
N MET A 1 -6.91 28.84 17.24
CA MET A 1 -7.30 27.76 16.31
C MET A 1 -6.54 28.00 15.01
N ALA A 2 -5.48 27.25 14.76
CA ALA A 2 -4.69 27.37 13.54
C ALA A 2 -5.20 26.33 12.55
N ASP A 3 -5.91 26.80 11.53
CA ASP A 3 -6.24 26.06 10.33
C ASP A 3 -4.96 25.89 9.50
N THR A 4 -4.26 24.77 9.69
CA THR A 4 -3.14 24.40 8.82
C THR A 4 -3.73 23.86 7.52
N GLY A 5 -4.05 24.76 6.59
CA GLY A 5 -4.39 24.41 5.22
C GLY A 5 -3.30 23.50 4.65
N LYS A 6 -3.66 22.25 4.35
CA LYS A 6 -2.79 21.30 3.62
C LYS A 6 -2.39 21.98 2.31
N ALA A 7 -1.14 22.43 2.21
CA ALA A 7 -0.60 22.99 0.99
C ALA A 7 -0.73 21.95 -0.13
N THR A 8 -1.53 22.27 -1.14
CA THR A 8 -1.72 21.40 -2.32
C THR A 8 -0.43 21.40 -3.13
N ARG A 9 0.45 20.41 -2.89
CA ARG A 9 1.65 20.17 -3.69
C ARG A 9 1.24 19.88 -5.14
N ARG A 10 1.99 20.42 -6.11
CA ARG A 10 1.77 20.09 -7.53
C ARG A 10 1.94 18.58 -7.76
N PRO A 11 1.14 17.98 -8.65
CA PRO A 11 1.39 16.66 -9.24
C PRO A 11 2.85 16.47 -9.61
N ARG A 12 3.48 15.40 -9.12
CA ARG A 12 4.77 14.98 -9.65
C ARG A 12 4.61 14.35 -11.03
N GLN A 13 5.62 14.55 -11.87
CA GLN A 13 5.77 13.81 -13.13
C GLN A 13 6.33 12.41 -12.85
N LEU A 14 6.10 11.45 -13.75
CA LEU A 14 6.53 10.05 -13.57
C LEU A 14 8.05 9.90 -13.41
N ASN A 15 8.84 10.75 -14.07
CA ASN A 15 10.30 10.76 -13.96
C ASN A 15 10.83 11.37 -12.65
N GLU A 16 9.96 11.96 -11.82
CA GLU A 16 10.29 12.50 -10.50
C GLU A 16 9.92 11.52 -9.36
N LEU A 17 9.41 10.34 -9.70
CA LEU A 17 9.06 9.30 -8.73
C LEU A 17 10.29 8.41 -8.53
N GLU A 18 10.75 8.29 -7.29
CA GLU A 18 11.96 7.53 -6.98
C GLU A 18 11.66 6.04 -6.73
N ASP A 19 10.48 5.76 -6.14
CA ASP A 19 10.10 4.42 -5.71
C ASP A 19 8.60 4.13 -5.88
N MET A 20 8.20 2.91 -5.52
CA MET A 20 6.80 2.50 -5.52
C MET A 20 5.89 3.38 -4.65
N TYR A 21 6.36 3.87 -3.50
CA TYR A 21 5.55 4.63 -2.57
C TYR A 21 5.26 6.04 -3.07
N ASP A 22 6.22 6.62 -3.79
CA ASP A 22 6.05 7.88 -4.48
C ASP A 22 4.93 7.83 -5.53
N PHE A 23 4.84 6.71 -6.25
CA PHE A 23 3.72 6.43 -7.15
C PHE A 23 2.40 6.29 -6.39
N LEU A 24 2.38 5.53 -5.29
CA LEU A 24 1.18 5.35 -4.47
C LEU A 24 0.67 6.66 -3.86
N ASP A 25 1.54 7.61 -3.54
CA ASP A 25 1.16 8.95 -3.10
C ASP A 25 0.40 9.73 -4.20
N GLU A 26 0.80 9.58 -5.48
CA GLU A 26 0.08 10.18 -6.60
C GLU A 26 -1.26 9.48 -6.87
N VAL A 27 -1.31 8.15 -6.71
CA VAL A 27 -2.55 7.36 -6.78
C VAL A 27 -3.52 7.81 -5.69
N ARG A 28 -3.07 7.97 -4.44
CA ARG A 28 -3.90 8.41 -3.31
C ARG A 28 -4.55 9.76 -3.57
N ARG A 29 -3.82 10.69 -4.19
CA ARG A 29 -4.35 12.04 -4.50
C ARG A 29 -5.41 12.01 -5.60
N ARG A 30 -5.22 11.19 -6.64
CA ARG A 30 -6.08 11.18 -7.84
C ARG A 30 -6.31 9.75 -8.33
N PRO A 31 -7.02 8.89 -7.57
CA PRO A 31 -7.09 7.47 -7.86
C PRO A 31 -7.70 7.19 -9.23
N GLY A 32 -8.70 7.96 -9.66
CA GLY A 32 -9.33 7.81 -10.97
C GLY A 32 -8.43 8.19 -12.16
N MET A 33 -7.36 8.96 -11.96
CA MET A 33 -6.39 9.31 -13.01
C MET A 33 -5.45 8.13 -13.32
N TRP A 34 -5.08 7.38 -12.29
CA TRP A 34 -4.05 6.35 -12.37
C TRP A 34 -4.63 4.95 -12.45
N VAL A 35 -5.71 4.71 -11.69
CA VAL A 35 -6.31 3.39 -11.52
C VAL A 35 -7.71 3.43 -12.11
N ARG A 36 -7.87 2.80 -13.28
CA ARG A 36 -9.16 2.67 -13.95
C ARG A 36 -10.20 2.07 -13.01
N GLY A 37 -11.34 2.75 -12.89
CA GLY A 37 -12.43 2.34 -12.00
C GLY A 37 -12.09 2.34 -10.51
N ARG A 38 -10.91 2.84 -10.11
CA ARG A 38 -10.38 2.74 -8.74
C ARG A 38 -10.27 1.29 -8.24
N SER A 39 -10.11 0.32 -9.15
CA SER A 39 -10.00 -1.10 -8.82
C SER A 39 -8.64 -1.45 -8.23
N LEU A 40 -8.64 -2.15 -7.09
CA LEU A 40 -7.43 -2.64 -6.46
C LEU A 40 -6.75 -3.74 -7.26
N LEU A 41 -7.52 -4.57 -7.98
CA LEU A 41 -6.95 -5.55 -8.90
C LEU A 41 -6.13 -4.90 -10.02
N HIS A 42 -6.60 -3.77 -10.54
CA HIS A 42 -5.85 -3.01 -11.53
C HIS A 42 -4.57 -2.41 -10.91
N LEU A 43 -4.67 -1.83 -9.71
CA LEU A 43 -3.49 -1.34 -8.98
C LEU A 43 -2.48 -2.46 -8.71
N GLU A 44 -2.93 -3.61 -8.21
CA GLU A 44 -2.07 -4.77 -7.93
C GLU A 44 -1.36 -5.26 -9.21
N SER A 45 -2.06 -5.29 -10.35
CA SER A 45 -1.47 -5.65 -11.63
C SER A 45 -0.34 -4.68 -12.04
N MET A 46 -0.50 -3.38 -11.80
CA MET A 46 0.55 -2.39 -12.04
C MET A 46 1.77 -2.62 -11.14
N LEU A 47 1.54 -2.89 -9.85
CA LEU A 47 2.62 -3.19 -8.89
C LEU A 47 3.33 -4.50 -9.21
N MET A 48 2.61 -5.50 -9.72
CA MET A 48 3.21 -6.74 -10.21
C MET A 48 4.15 -6.49 -11.39
N GLY A 49 3.74 -5.68 -12.38
CA GLY A 49 4.59 -5.30 -13.50
C GLY A 49 5.85 -4.54 -13.06
N TYR A 50 5.70 -3.61 -12.11
CA TYR A 50 6.81 -2.87 -11.53
C TYR A 50 7.82 -3.79 -10.82
N THR A 51 7.35 -4.66 -9.92
CA THR A 51 8.21 -5.61 -9.20
C THR A 51 8.90 -6.62 -10.15
N ALA A 52 8.23 -7.04 -11.23
CA ALA A 52 8.84 -7.86 -12.25
C ALA A 52 9.97 -7.12 -13.00
N ALA A 53 9.76 -5.86 -13.35
CA ALA A 53 10.79 -5.03 -14.00
C ALA A 53 12.02 -4.83 -13.10
N LEU A 54 11.82 -4.54 -11.81
CA LEU A 54 12.92 -4.47 -10.84
C LEU A 54 13.75 -5.76 -10.84
N GLY A 55 13.09 -6.92 -10.82
CA GLY A 55 13.75 -8.22 -10.86
C GLY A 55 14.56 -8.45 -12.14
N VAL A 56 14.01 -8.11 -13.31
CA VAL A 56 14.71 -8.21 -14.61
C VAL A 56 15.96 -7.33 -14.64
N HIS A 57 15.89 -6.15 -14.03
CA HIS A 57 17.00 -5.19 -14.00
C HIS A 57 17.94 -5.37 -12.79
N GLY A 58 17.70 -6.35 -11.92
CA GLY A 58 18.53 -6.60 -10.74
C GLY A 58 18.50 -5.49 -9.69
N ILE A 59 17.45 -4.68 -9.66
CA ILE A 59 17.30 -3.58 -8.71
C ILE A 59 16.72 -4.13 -7.40
N ASN A 60 17.45 -3.94 -6.30
CA ASN A 60 17.02 -4.37 -4.98
C ASN A 60 16.28 -3.24 -4.26
N GLU A 61 14.98 -3.11 -4.51
CA GLU A 61 14.09 -2.20 -3.79
C GLU A 61 13.25 -2.97 -2.76
N ASN A 62 13.06 -2.38 -1.58
CA ASN A 62 12.25 -2.98 -0.54
C ASN A 62 10.74 -2.84 -0.83
N CYS A 63 10.19 -3.75 -1.62
CA CYS A 63 8.78 -3.78 -1.96
C CYS A 63 7.96 -4.54 -0.90
N ASN A 64 7.37 -3.85 0.09
CA ASN A 64 6.49 -4.52 1.05
C ASN A 64 5.10 -4.88 0.48
N LEU A 65 4.71 -4.24 -0.63
CA LEU A 65 3.43 -4.42 -1.34
C LEU A 65 3.55 -5.38 -2.53
N ARG A 66 4.30 -6.48 -2.37
CA ARG A 66 4.34 -7.53 -3.40
C ARG A 66 2.92 -8.04 -3.67
N ALA A 67 2.56 -8.12 -4.95
CA ALA A 67 1.28 -8.64 -5.40
C ALA A 67 1.04 -10.07 -4.87
N GLY A 68 -0.24 -10.40 -4.65
CA GLY A 68 -0.68 -11.71 -4.18
C GLY A 68 -0.71 -11.85 -2.66
N SER A 69 -0.43 -13.06 -2.18
CA SER A 69 -0.80 -13.48 -0.81
C SER A 69 0.34 -13.57 0.19
N GLN A 70 1.58 -13.43 -0.27
CA GLN A 70 2.78 -13.77 0.51
C GLN A 70 3.67 -12.57 0.84
N GLY A 71 3.33 -11.37 0.37
CA GLY A 71 4.09 -10.15 0.69
C GLY A 71 3.96 -9.74 2.17
N PRO A 72 4.90 -8.96 2.71
CA PRO A 72 4.83 -8.45 4.10
C PRO A 72 3.50 -7.77 4.42
N PHE A 73 2.98 -6.94 3.48
CA PHE A 73 1.68 -6.32 3.63
C PHE A 73 0.53 -7.33 3.71
N ALA A 74 0.52 -8.34 2.83
CA ALA A 74 -0.51 -9.37 2.83
C ALA A 74 -0.49 -10.19 4.12
N GLN A 75 0.69 -10.58 4.60
CA GLN A 75 0.84 -11.32 5.86
C GLN A 75 0.32 -10.52 7.05
N TRP A 76 0.66 -9.23 7.13
CA TRP A 76 0.10 -8.33 8.13
C TRP A 76 -1.42 -8.19 8.00
N LEU A 77 -1.92 -8.06 6.77
CA LEU A 77 -3.34 -7.87 6.48
C LEU A 77 -4.18 -9.07 6.95
N TRP A 78 -3.72 -10.29 6.75
CA TRP A 78 -4.44 -11.50 7.20
C TRP A 78 -4.70 -11.47 8.69
N ASN A 79 -3.69 -11.10 9.48
CA ASN A 79 -3.83 -10.92 10.92
C ASN A 79 -4.77 -9.77 11.25
N ARG A 80 -4.64 -8.63 10.54
CA ARG A 80 -5.50 -7.44 10.76
C ARG A 80 -6.97 -7.72 10.48
N LEU A 81 -7.27 -8.54 9.48
CA LEU A 81 -8.63 -8.95 9.11
C LEU A 81 -9.17 -10.12 9.94
N GLY A 82 -8.36 -10.70 10.84
CA GLY A 82 -8.74 -11.85 11.65
C GLY A 82 -8.89 -13.15 10.86
N MET A 83 -8.19 -13.28 9.73
CA MET A 83 -8.26 -14.46 8.88
C MET A 83 -7.40 -15.60 9.46
N ALA A 84 -7.98 -16.80 9.54
CA ALA A 84 -7.27 -17.98 10.03
C ALA A 84 -6.15 -18.45 9.09
N TYR A 85 -6.24 -18.14 7.80
CA TYR A 85 -5.29 -18.56 6.77
C TYR A 85 -5.08 -17.44 5.74
N PRO A 86 -3.89 -17.36 5.10
CA PRO A 86 -3.66 -16.47 3.97
C PRO A 86 -4.67 -16.69 2.84
N SER A 87 -5.25 -15.63 2.30
CA SER A 87 -6.12 -15.76 1.12
C SER A 87 -5.29 -16.07 -0.12
N SER A 88 -5.71 -17.05 -0.92
CA SER A 88 -5.11 -17.35 -2.22
C SER A 88 -5.41 -16.29 -3.29
N LEU A 89 -6.41 -15.44 -3.06
CA LEU A 89 -6.87 -14.41 -4.01
C LEU A 89 -6.05 -13.12 -3.93
N GLY A 90 -5.18 -12.98 -2.92
CA GLY A 90 -4.36 -11.79 -2.74
C GLY A 90 -5.08 -10.66 -2.00
N TRP A 91 -4.30 -9.66 -1.58
CA TRP A 91 -4.81 -8.57 -0.74
C TRP A 91 -5.84 -7.71 -1.47
N ALA A 92 -5.72 -7.51 -2.78
CA ALA A 92 -6.62 -6.65 -3.55
C ALA A 92 -8.07 -7.15 -3.49
N VAL A 93 -8.28 -8.45 -3.73
CA VAL A 93 -9.61 -9.07 -3.71
C VAL A 93 -10.23 -9.04 -2.32
N GLU A 94 -9.45 -9.33 -1.27
CA GLU A 94 -9.99 -9.35 0.09
C GLU A 94 -10.33 -7.95 0.60
N ILE A 95 -9.58 -6.92 0.20
CA ILE A 95 -9.93 -5.52 0.52
C ILE A 95 -11.19 -5.10 -0.24
N GLU A 96 -11.30 -5.40 -1.54
CA GLU A 96 -12.52 -5.10 -2.31
C GLU A 96 -13.76 -5.78 -1.69
N ARG A 97 -13.65 -7.07 -1.32
CA ARG A 97 -14.74 -7.80 -0.63
C ARG A 97 -15.13 -7.16 0.70
N ARG A 98 -14.19 -6.64 1.47
CA ARG A 98 -14.47 -5.98 2.75
C ARG A 98 -15.05 -4.58 2.57
N ALA A 99 -14.59 -3.85 1.56
CA ALA A 99 -15.14 -2.56 1.17
C ALA A 99 -16.63 -2.65 0.80
N GLU A 100 -17.02 -3.67 0.03
CA GLU A 100 -18.42 -3.96 -0.31
C GLU A 100 -19.32 -4.15 0.93
N GLN A 101 -18.76 -4.65 2.04
CA GLN A 101 -19.51 -4.89 3.29
C GLN A 101 -19.63 -3.65 4.18
N THR A 102 -18.81 -2.62 3.95
CA THR A 102 -18.68 -1.46 4.85
C THR A 102 -19.04 -0.13 4.20
N ASP A 103 -19.45 -0.14 2.93
CA ASP A 103 -19.76 1.04 2.09
C ASP A 103 -18.60 2.05 1.99
N VAL A 104 -17.39 1.63 2.36
CA VAL A 104 -16.15 2.42 2.20
C VAL A 104 -15.55 2.09 0.84
N PRO A 105 -15.14 3.08 0.02
CA PRO A 105 -14.46 2.81 -1.24
C PRO A 105 -13.19 1.97 -1.03
N ALA A 106 -13.04 0.87 -1.79
CA ALA A 106 -11.92 -0.07 -1.62
C ALA A 106 -10.55 0.60 -1.70
N ILE A 107 -10.39 1.58 -2.60
CA ILE A 107 -9.15 2.34 -2.75
C ILE A 107 -8.80 3.16 -1.50
N GLU A 108 -9.81 3.69 -0.80
CA GLU A 108 -9.61 4.45 0.44
C GLU A 108 -9.27 3.50 1.58
N MET A 109 -10.01 2.38 1.71
CA MET A 109 -9.70 1.33 2.68
C MET A 109 -8.29 0.76 2.50
N PHE A 110 -7.84 0.55 1.26
CA PHE A 110 -6.46 0.13 0.98
C PHE A 110 -5.45 1.12 1.54
N PHE A 111 -5.67 2.42 1.34
CA PHE A 111 -4.75 3.43 1.80
C PHE A 111 -4.74 3.58 3.32
N ASP A 112 -5.88 3.42 3.99
CA ASP A 112 -5.94 3.40 5.46
C ASP A 112 -5.19 2.19 6.02
N LEU A 113 -5.41 1.00 5.46
CA LEU A 113 -4.68 -0.23 5.83
C LEU A 113 -3.17 -0.10 5.56
N LEU A 114 -2.78 0.55 4.47
CA LEU A 114 -1.38 0.81 4.16
C LEU A 114 -0.72 1.74 5.19
N ASP A 115 -1.43 2.78 5.64
CA ASP A 115 -0.93 3.69 6.68
C ASP A 115 -0.79 2.97 8.02
N GLU A 116 -1.77 2.14 8.39
CA GLU A 116 -1.69 1.31 9.59
C GLU A 116 -0.49 0.35 9.54
N PHE A 117 -0.31 -0.37 8.43
CA PHE A 117 0.82 -1.28 8.22
C PHE A 117 2.16 -0.56 8.45
N ARG A 118 2.34 0.62 7.82
CA ARG A 118 3.57 1.42 7.96
C ARG A 118 3.76 1.94 9.39
N GLY A 119 2.68 2.30 10.08
CA GLY A 119 2.72 2.68 11.48
C GLY A 119 3.19 1.56 12.41
N THR A 120 2.74 0.32 12.18
CA THR A 120 3.16 -0.84 12.98
C THR A 120 4.62 -1.22 12.76
N ALA A 121 5.12 -1.06 11.53
CA ALA A 121 6.53 -1.30 11.21
C ALA A 121 7.47 -0.30 11.93
N HIS A 122 7.02 0.96 12.09
CA HIS A 122 7.80 1.98 12.79
C HIS A 122 7.87 1.72 14.30
N GLN A 123 6.77 1.30 14.93
CA GLN A 123 6.73 0.93 16.35
C GLN A 123 7.64 -0.28 16.66
N SER A 124 7.69 -1.26 15.75
CA SER A 124 8.55 -2.45 15.91
C SER A 124 10.05 -2.14 15.87
N GLN A 125 10.48 -1.00 15.31
CA GLN A 125 11.89 -0.57 15.32
C GLN A 125 12.26 0.22 16.60
N ASP A 126 11.33 0.96 17.19
CA ASP A 126 11.58 1.72 18.42
C ASP A 126 11.65 0.81 19.67
N ASP A 127 10.88 -0.26 19.71
CA ASP A 127 10.94 -1.26 20.80
C ASP A 127 12.21 -2.13 20.74
N ALA A 128 12.91 -2.17 19.60
CA ALA A 128 14.14 -2.94 19.42
C ALA A 128 15.41 -2.22 19.92
N LYS A 129 15.31 -1.01 20.47
CA LYS A 129 16.46 -0.27 21.00
C LYS A 129 16.75 -0.76 22.43
N PRO A 130 17.85 -1.49 22.71
CA PRO A 130 18.12 -1.95 24.06
C PRO A 130 18.36 -0.75 24.97
N LYS A 131 17.61 -0.68 26.08
CA LYS A 131 17.92 0.21 27.20
C LYS A 131 19.35 -0.10 27.65
N ARG A 132 20.29 0.77 27.27
CA ARG A 132 21.64 0.75 27.82
C ARG A 132 21.53 1.09 29.31
N HIS A 133 21.71 0.10 30.16
CA HIS A 133 22.05 0.25 31.56
C HIS A 133 23.57 0.37 31.71
#